data_AF-Q9LBT8-F1
#
_entry.id   AF-Q9LBT8-F1
#
_cell.length_a   1.000
_cell.length_b   1.000
_cell.length_c   1.000
_cell.angle_alpha   90.00
_cell.angle_beta   90.00
_cell.angle_gamma   90.00
#
_symmetry.space_group_name_H-M   'P 1'
#
loop_
_entity.id
_entity.type
_entity.pdbx_description
1 polymer ?
#
loop_
_entity_poly.entity_id
_entity_poly.type
_entity_poly.pdbx_seq_one_letter_code
_entity_poly.pdbx_strand_id
1 'polypeptide(L)'
;MIKQPIAIVGMGCRFPGANNPSEFWEILQNGVHKITKDPIDRPTQMTGWAGFLDGIDKFDAAFFGIYSEEAIKMDPQHRLLLETSWEALEDAKLVPANLAGTDTGVFIGLSGSEYPNLLIEDSTFNTTIGTLDCMLANRISSYFDFQGLSITINTACSSVLVAIDSACQSLWNEDICLALVGGTHLTFSPVIASRASLNAMRPKIQAIVDDLLDRFAPRGEMEIIADFATPLPAFAITKILGLPIEDYQQLIRWSAKTVFIFDQPVSLEEYKEQNQILIEHRAYFAQKVAEYKRQPNDGLISQLANYNDNINALTEDEIISTSILLIATSQESMKGLLSNGLLALLKHPQSLEYVRQNPGNIENIVEELLRYDSPIQYVSRRAIEDVEVSGKIIHRGEYVVIYLGAVNHDPEYFSNPQQLDFSRRKPNLGFGGGLHYCVGMFLARLQVQIALNAMVQRFPDICLNTDKLDWCDSKISRRLKTLPVKFTPVA
;
A
#
# COMPACT_ATOMS: atom_id res chain seq x y z
N MET A 1 -31.53 13.84 -24.35
CA MET A 1 -30.73 14.33 -25.49
C MET A 1 -29.54 13.39 -25.67
N ILE A 2 -29.24 12.98 -26.90
CA ILE A 2 -28.04 12.18 -27.18
C ILE A 2 -26.84 13.13 -27.05
N LYS A 3 -25.92 12.84 -26.12
CA LYS A 3 -24.69 13.63 -25.93
C LYS A 3 -23.88 13.60 -27.23
N GLN A 4 -23.43 14.76 -27.70
CA GLN A 4 -22.59 14.81 -28.89
C GLN A 4 -21.22 14.17 -28.62
N PRO A 5 -20.62 13.46 -29.60
CA PRO A 5 -19.27 12.93 -29.45
C PRO A 5 -18.26 14.05 -29.18
N ILE A 6 -17.30 13.79 -28.30
CA ILE A 6 -16.20 14.71 -28.00
C ILE A 6 -14.98 14.27 -28.82
N ALA A 7 -14.33 15.23 -29.48
CA ALA A 7 -13.13 14.98 -30.27
C ALA A 7 -11.87 15.21 -29.42
N ILE A 8 -10.94 14.26 -29.47
CA ILE A 8 -9.57 14.46 -28.97
C ILE A 8 -8.78 15.03 -30.15
N VAL A 9 -8.35 16.28 -30.03
CA VAL A 9 -7.73 17.03 -31.14
C VAL A 9 -6.21 17.13 -31.03
N GLY A 10 -5.63 16.86 -29.86
CA GLY A 10 -4.19 16.74 -29.66
C GLY A 10 -3.84 16.05 -28.35
N MET A 11 -2.62 15.54 -28.25
CA MET A 11 -2.13 14.81 -27.09
C MET A 11 -0.64 15.09 -26.82
N GLY A 12 -0.26 15.09 -25.54
CA GLY A 12 1.13 15.15 -25.10
C GLY A 12 1.34 14.13 -23.98
N CYS A 13 2.53 13.53 -23.88
CA CYS A 13 2.83 12.60 -22.80
C CYS A 13 4.31 12.42 -22.53
N ARG A 14 4.63 12.05 -21.28
CA ARG A 14 5.96 11.60 -20.86
C ARG A 14 5.83 10.25 -20.19
N PHE A 15 6.49 9.24 -20.74
CA PHE A 15 6.56 7.89 -20.20
C PHE A 15 8.00 7.37 -20.25
N PRO A 16 8.34 6.35 -19.44
CA PRO A 16 9.65 5.73 -19.51
C PRO A 16 9.98 5.28 -20.92
N GLY A 17 11.01 5.89 -21.52
CA GLY A 17 11.45 5.62 -22.89
C GLY A 17 10.57 6.19 -24.01
N ALA A 18 9.61 7.08 -23.71
CA ALA A 18 8.82 7.81 -24.71
C ALA A 18 8.55 9.25 -24.28
N ASN A 19 8.89 10.20 -25.15
CA ASN A 19 8.69 11.62 -24.90
C ASN A 19 7.47 12.19 -25.65
N ASN A 20 6.75 11.39 -26.43
CA ASN A 20 5.55 11.83 -27.14
C ASN A 20 4.60 10.66 -27.44
N PRO A 21 3.34 10.94 -27.82
CA PRO A 21 2.36 9.88 -28.09
C PRO A 21 2.76 8.90 -29.20
N SER A 22 3.52 9.35 -30.20
CA SER A 22 3.96 8.50 -31.31
C SER A 22 4.99 7.46 -30.86
N GLU A 23 6.00 7.88 -30.10
CA GLU A 23 6.97 6.97 -29.49
C GLU A 23 6.32 5.99 -28.51
N PHE A 24 5.36 6.48 -27.71
CA PHE A 24 4.62 5.63 -26.78
C PHE A 24 3.79 4.58 -27.53
N TRP A 25 3.13 4.99 -28.61
CA TRP A 25 2.37 4.08 -29.46
C TRP A 25 3.25 3.01 -30.12
N GLU A 26 4.43 3.37 -30.59
CA GLU A 26 5.40 2.42 -31.16
C GLU A 26 5.83 1.37 -30.14
N ILE A 27 6.08 1.76 -28.89
CA ILE A 27 6.44 0.84 -27.80
C ILE A 27 5.30 -0.15 -27.54
N LEU A 28 4.06 0.33 -27.49
CA LEU A 28 2.88 -0.52 -27.28
C LEU A 28 2.67 -1.50 -28.43
N GLN A 29 2.74 -1.03 -29.68
CA GLN A 29 2.57 -1.87 -30.86
C GLN A 29 3.62 -2.98 -30.95
N ASN A 30 4.86 -2.67 -30.55
CA ASN A 30 5.97 -3.61 -30.58
C ASN A 30 6.06 -4.50 -29.33
N GLY A 31 5.20 -4.30 -28.32
CA GLY A 31 5.22 -5.08 -27.07
C GLY A 31 6.52 -4.90 -26.26
N VAL A 32 7.19 -3.75 -26.41
CA VAL A 32 8.50 -3.49 -25.77
C VAL A 32 8.27 -2.99 -24.34
N HIS A 33 8.98 -3.57 -23.37
CA HIS A 33 9.00 -3.03 -22.01
C HIS A 33 10.16 -2.03 -21.84
N LYS A 34 9.92 -0.94 -21.12
CA LYS A 34 10.92 0.11 -20.82
C LYS A 34 11.36 0.13 -19.37
N ILE A 35 11.31 -1.05 -18.73
CA ILE A 35 11.88 -1.26 -17.40
C ILE A 35 13.39 -1.46 -17.57
N THR A 36 14.17 -0.50 -17.08
CA THR A 36 15.63 -0.52 -17.17
C THR A 36 16.24 -0.63 -15.80
N LYS A 37 17.54 -0.92 -15.77
CA LYS A 37 18.30 -0.80 -14.53
C LYS A 37 18.32 0.67 -14.08
N ASP A 38 18.44 0.92 -12.78
CA ASP A 38 18.50 2.25 -12.21
C ASP A 38 19.71 3.05 -12.72
N PRO A 39 19.51 4.35 -13.04
CA PRO A 39 20.61 5.25 -13.34
C PRO A 39 21.58 5.36 -12.15
N ILE A 40 22.88 5.49 -12.43
CA ILE A 40 23.94 5.58 -11.41
C ILE A 40 23.69 6.75 -10.44
N ASP A 41 23.12 7.83 -10.95
CA ASP A 41 22.78 9.07 -10.27
C ASP A 41 21.41 9.03 -9.56
N ARG A 42 20.54 8.05 -9.88
CA ARG A 42 19.20 7.89 -9.30
C ARG A 42 18.94 6.43 -8.88
N PRO A 43 19.75 5.87 -7.98
CA PRO A 43 19.66 4.46 -7.62
C PRO A 43 18.33 4.16 -6.90
N THR A 44 17.59 3.18 -7.39
CA THR A 44 16.40 2.68 -6.71
C THR A 44 16.83 1.56 -5.78
N GLN A 45 16.86 1.81 -4.46
CA GLN A 45 17.32 0.86 -3.41
C GLN A 45 16.46 -0.42 -3.27
N MET A 46 15.66 -0.75 -4.31
CA MET A 46 14.61 -1.77 -4.36
C MET A 46 15.08 -3.07 -5.05
N THR A 47 15.26 -3.01 -6.37
CA THR A 47 15.69 -4.07 -7.31
C THR A 47 16.82 -3.58 -8.21
N GLY A 48 17.02 -2.26 -8.24
CA GLY A 48 17.71 -1.57 -9.33
C GLY A 48 16.96 -1.63 -10.66
N TRP A 49 15.66 -1.92 -10.74
CA TRP A 49 14.90 -1.95 -12.01
C TRP A 49 13.54 -1.24 -11.90
N ALA A 50 13.30 -0.24 -12.74
CA ALA A 50 12.03 0.50 -12.82
C ALA A 50 11.88 1.18 -14.19
N GLY A 51 10.73 1.82 -14.43
CA GLY A 51 10.57 2.75 -15.54
C GLY A 51 11.05 4.13 -15.12
N PHE A 52 12.08 4.65 -15.79
CA PHE A 52 12.66 5.95 -15.48
C PHE A 52 12.28 6.97 -16.55
N LEU A 53 11.87 8.15 -16.10
CA LEU A 53 11.82 9.33 -16.95
C LEU A 53 13.21 9.97 -17.00
N ASP A 54 13.59 10.42 -18.19
CA ASP A 54 14.82 11.16 -18.41
C ASP A 54 14.61 12.65 -18.12
N GLY A 55 15.61 13.30 -17.53
CA GLY A 55 15.63 14.75 -17.38
C GLY A 55 14.52 15.34 -16.48
N ILE A 56 14.02 14.60 -15.49
CA ILE A 56 12.99 15.13 -14.54
C ILE A 56 13.46 16.37 -13.75
N ASP A 57 14.77 16.59 -13.69
CA ASP A 57 15.44 17.75 -13.09
C ASP A 57 15.56 18.94 -14.05
N LYS A 58 15.32 18.74 -15.34
CA LYS A 58 15.40 19.75 -16.39
C LYS A 58 14.04 20.40 -16.59
N PHE A 59 14.05 21.72 -16.80
CA PHE A 59 12.85 22.51 -17.09
C PHE A 59 13.27 23.89 -17.61
N ASP A 60 12.64 24.38 -18.68
CA ASP A 60 12.86 25.73 -19.19
C ASP A 60 12.01 26.77 -18.43
N ALA A 61 12.48 27.14 -17.25
CA ALA A 61 11.77 28.07 -16.37
C ALA A 61 11.51 29.43 -17.03
N ALA A 62 12.46 29.93 -17.84
CA ALA A 62 12.35 31.24 -18.48
C ALA A 62 11.25 31.26 -19.53
N PHE A 63 11.11 30.18 -20.31
CA PHE A 63 10.04 30.03 -21.28
C PHE A 63 8.65 30.04 -20.62
N PHE A 64 8.52 29.43 -19.45
CA PHE A 64 7.26 29.41 -18.68
C PHE A 64 7.05 30.61 -17.76
N GLY A 65 7.93 31.63 -17.80
CA GLY A 65 7.82 32.82 -16.97
C GLY A 65 8.01 32.55 -15.47
N ILE A 66 8.69 31.46 -15.11
CA ILE A 66 8.94 31.02 -13.74
C ILE A 66 10.36 31.43 -13.33
N TYR A 67 10.50 32.00 -12.14
CA TYR A 67 11.82 32.36 -11.61
C TYR A 67 12.66 31.13 -11.31
N SER A 68 13.96 31.17 -11.58
CA SER A 68 14.85 30.01 -11.38
C SER A 68 14.84 29.47 -9.94
N GLU A 69 14.75 30.36 -8.95
CA GLU A 69 14.65 29.97 -7.53
C GLU A 69 13.36 29.22 -7.20
N GLU A 70 12.26 29.59 -7.86
CA GLU A 70 10.99 28.88 -7.74
C GLU A 70 11.07 27.54 -8.48
N ALA A 71 11.57 27.55 -9.72
CA ALA A 71 11.70 26.35 -10.54
C ALA A 71 12.49 25.24 -9.86
N ILE A 72 13.56 25.54 -9.13
CA ILE A 72 14.35 24.55 -8.37
C ILE A 72 13.48 23.82 -7.33
N LYS A 73 12.54 24.53 -6.70
CA LYS A 73 11.69 24.05 -5.61
C LYS A 73 10.32 23.53 -6.08
N MET A 74 10.00 23.68 -7.36
CA MET A 74 8.74 23.17 -7.93
C MET A 74 8.76 21.65 -8.07
N ASP A 75 7.66 20.99 -7.75
CA ASP A 75 7.49 19.57 -8.05
C ASP A 75 7.71 19.30 -9.55
N PRO A 76 8.60 18.37 -9.95
CA PRO A 76 8.78 17.96 -11.33
C PRO A 76 7.46 17.58 -12.04
N GLN A 77 6.46 17.10 -11.30
CA GLN A 77 5.12 16.85 -11.84
C GLN A 77 4.48 18.12 -12.43
N HIS A 78 4.66 19.28 -11.78
CA HIS A 78 4.16 20.58 -12.28
C HIS A 78 4.92 21.00 -13.55
N ARG A 79 6.24 20.79 -13.56
CA ARG A 79 7.12 21.14 -14.67
C ARG A 79 6.77 20.34 -15.92
N LEU A 80 6.66 19.02 -15.78
CA LEU A 80 6.31 18.11 -16.87
C LEU A 80 4.89 18.35 -17.39
N LEU A 81 3.94 18.71 -16.52
CA LEU A 81 2.59 19.06 -16.97
C LEU A 81 2.55 20.34 -17.80
N LEU A 82 3.35 21.37 -17.46
CA LEU A 82 3.44 22.58 -18.29
C LEU A 82 4.01 22.26 -19.68
N GLU A 83 5.10 21.49 -19.74
CA GLU A 83 5.69 21.06 -21.01
C GLU A 83 4.73 20.21 -21.85
N THR A 84 4.12 19.18 -21.24
CA THR A 84 3.20 18.29 -21.97
C THR A 84 1.90 18.98 -22.37
N SER A 85 1.45 19.99 -21.61
CA SER A 85 0.31 20.83 -21.99
C SER A 85 0.62 21.67 -23.23
N TRP A 86 1.82 22.25 -23.30
CA TRP A 86 2.27 22.97 -24.49
C TRP A 86 2.28 22.05 -25.72
N GLU A 87 2.88 20.86 -25.58
CA GLU A 87 2.97 19.89 -26.67
C GLU A 87 1.62 19.37 -27.12
N ALA A 88 0.68 19.17 -26.20
CA ALA A 88 -0.69 18.77 -26.55
C ALA A 88 -1.39 19.84 -27.41
N LEU A 89 -1.16 21.13 -27.13
CA LEU A 89 -1.67 22.22 -27.96
C LEU A 89 -0.96 22.30 -29.31
N GLU A 90 0.35 22.03 -29.34
CA GLU A 90 1.14 21.99 -30.58
C GLU A 90 0.69 20.84 -31.51
N ASP A 91 0.46 19.65 -30.96
CA ASP A 91 -0.09 18.50 -31.68
C ASP A 91 -1.50 18.79 -32.22
N ALA A 92 -2.31 19.52 -31.44
CA ALA A 92 -3.61 20.03 -31.88
C ALA A 92 -3.53 21.15 -32.92
N LYS A 93 -2.32 21.68 -33.20
CA LYS A 93 -2.08 22.86 -34.06
C LYS A 93 -2.84 24.10 -33.58
N LEU A 94 -3.04 24.21 -32.26
CA LEU A 94 -3.68 25.35 -31.63
C LEU A 94 -2.60 26.31 -31.14
N VAL A 95 -2.65 27.55 -31.61
CA VAL A 95 -1.74 28.61 -31.17
C VAL A 95 -2.21 29.09 -29.80
N PRO A 96 -1.41 28.96 -28.71
CA PRO A 96 -1.88 29.29 -27.36
C PRO A 96 -2.33 30.74 -27.21
N ALA A 97 -1.68 31.67 -27.90
CA ALA A 97 -2.05 33.09 -27.91
C ALA A 97 -3.48 33.36 -28.43
N ASN A 98 -4.05 32.46 -29.24
CA ASN A 98 -5.44 32.58 -29.71
C ASN A 98 -6.46 32.01 -28.71
N LEU A 99 -6.01 31.26 -27.71
CA LEU A 99 -6.82 30.68 -26.65
C LEU A 99 -6.79 31.52 -25.38
N ALA A 100 -5.86 32.46 -25.26
CA ALA A 100 -5.81 33.44 -24.18
C ALA A 100 -7.13 34.22 -24.07
N GLY A 101 -7.68 34.31 -22.85
CA GLY A 101 -8.96 34.94 -22.54
C GLY A 101 -10.19 34.09 -22.86
N THR A 102 -10.04 32.88 -23.40
CA THR A 102 -11.17 31.98 -23.69
C THR A 102 -11.59 31.18 -22.46
N ASP A 103 -12.81 30.65 -22.49
CA ASP A 103 -13.39 29.72 -21.53
C ASP A 103 -12.79 28.30 -21.62
N THR A 104 -11.53 28.15 -22.04
CA THR A 104 -10.84 26.86 -22.05
C THR A 104 -10.71 26.33 -20.62
N GLY A 105 -11.19 25.11 -20.36
CA GLY A 105 -11.09 24.46 -19.06
C GLY A 105 -9.82 23.61 -18.92
N VAL A 106 -9.32 23.45 -17.69
CA VAL A 106 -8.16 22.63 -17.33
C VAL A 106 -8.55 21.65 -16.22
N PHE A 107 -8.39 20.36 -16.47
CA PHE A 107 -8.77 19.28 -15.55
C PHE A 107 -7.60 18.31 -15.38
N ILE A 108 -6.96 18.33 -14.21
CA ILE A 108 -5.77 17.52 -13.95
C ILE A 108 -6.05 16.46 -12.88
N GLY A 109 -5.84 15.19 -13.23
CA GLY A 109 -5.85 14.09 -12.28
C GLY A 109 -4.51 13.91 -11.57
N LEU A 110 -4.53 13.78 -10.24
CA LEU A 110 -3.34 13.53 -9.42
C LEU A 110 -3.52 12.29 -8.55
N SER A 111 -2.44 11.55 -8.31
CA SER A 111 -2.37 10.46 -7.32
C SER A 111 -1.30 10.74 -6.27
N GLY A 112 -1.43 11.89 -5.59
CA GLY A 112 -0.52 12.41 -4.56
C GLY A 112 0.83 12.92 -5.08
N SER A 113 1.51 13.70 -4.23
CA SER A 113 2.91 14.10 -4.43
C SER A 113 3.74 13.76 -3.19
N GLU A 114 4.91 13.16 -3.42
CA GLU A 114 5.92 12.91 -2.38
C GLU A 114 6.97 14.02 -2.31
N TYR A 115 6.99 14.93 -3.30
CA TYR A 115 7.99 15.96 -3.44
C TYR A 115 8.02 16.98 -2.27
N PRO A 116 6.89 17.40 -1.67
CA PRO A 116 6.92 18.24 -0.46
C PRO A 116 7.77 17.64 0.66
N ASN A 117 7.78 16.31 0.79
CA ASN A 117 8.53 15.62 1.84
C ASN A 117 10.05 15.69 1.63
N LEU A 118 10.51 15.95 0.40
CA LEU A 118 11.93 16.14 0.10
C LEU A 118 12.41 17.57 0.37
N LEU A 119 11.49 18.52 0.60
CA LEU A 119 11.79 19.94 0.77
C LEU A 119 11.54 20.43 2.21
N ILE A 120 11.34 19.52 3.17
CA ILE A 120 10.96 19.82 4.57
C ILE A 120 11.94 20.79 5.25
N GLU A 121 13.24 20.69 4.95
CA GLU A 121 14.29 21.55 5.55
C GLU A 121 14.33 22.98 4.97
N ASP A 122 13.66 23.24 3.85
CA ASP A 122 13.69 24.52 3.11
C ASP A 122 12.26 25.03 2.81
N SER A 123 11.44 25.13 3.87
CA SER A 123 10.04 25.58 3.79
C SER A 123 9.93 27.10 3.55
N THR A 124 9.92 27.48 2.27
CA THR A 124 9.71 28.86 1.81
C THR A 124 8.37 29.00 1.09
N PHE A 125 7.90 30.23 0.89
CA PHE A 125 6.69 30.50 0.08
C PHE A 125 6.75 29.85 -1.32
N ASN A 126 7.93 29.88 -1.95
CA ASN A 126 8.16 29.24 -3.24
C ASN A 126 8.05 27.70 -3.17
N THR A 127 8.41 27.11 -2.03
CA THR A 127 8.22 25.68 -1.74
C THR A 127 6.73 25.35 -1.67
N THR A 128 5.94 26.17 -0.95
CA THR A 128 4.49 25.96 -0.79
C THR A 128 3.76 26.03 -2.13
N ILE A 129 3.98 27.06 -2.94
CA ILE A 129 3.31 27.17 -4.27
C ILE A 129 3.90 26.15 -5.26
N GLY A 130 5.16 25.77 -5.08
CA GLY A 130 5.83 24.79 -5.92
C GLY A 130 5.26 23.38 -5.82
N THR A 131 4.53 23.06 -4.75
CA THR A 131 4.05 21.69 -4.48
C THR A 131 2.56 21.59 -4.12
N LEU A 132 1.79 22.68 -4.16
CA LEU A 132 0.35 22.67 -3.91
C LEU A 132 -0.40 21.98 -5.06
N ASP A 133 -1.23 20.99 -4.75
CA ASP A 133 -2.01 20.23 -5.74
C ASP A 133 -2.84 21.14 -6.66
N CYS A 134 -3.53 22.15 -6.11
CA CYS A 134 -4.34 23.07 -6.91
C CYS A 134 -3.54 23.86 -7.95
N MET A 135 -2.23 24.01 -7.74
CA MET A 135 -1.34 24.70 -8.67
C MET A 135 -1.04 23.89 -9.93
N LEU A 136 -1.31 22.58 -9.96
CA LEU A 136 -1.16 21.75 -11.16
C LEU A 136 -2.04 22.27 -12.31
N ALA A 137 -3.34 22.45 -12.05
CA ALA A 137 -4.25 23.03 -13.02
C ALA A 137 -4.07 24.56 -13.14
N ASN A 138 -3.95 25.27 -12.01
CA ASN A 138 -3.94 26.73 -12.02
C ASN A 138 -2.71 27.34 -12.69
N ARG A 139 -1.54 26.68 -12.65
CA ARG A 139 -0.35 27.18 -13.37
C ARG A 139 -0.51 27.08 -14.88
N ILE A 140 -1.13 26.00 -15.37
CA ILE A 140 -1.45 25.85 -16.80
C ILE A 140 -2.41 26.95 -17.21
N SER A 141 -3.53 27.10 -16.49
CA SER A 141 -4.52 28.14 -16.78
C SER A 141 -3.92 29.55 -16.73
N SER A 142 -3.10 29.83 -15.72
CA SER A 142 -2.45 31.14 -15.57
C SER A 142 -1.40 31.42 -16.65
N TYR A 143 -0.67 30.41 -17.10
CA TYR A 143 0.37 30.59 -18.12
C TYR A 143 -0.24 30.85 -19.50
N PHE A 144 -1.29 30.10 -19.86
CA PHE A 144 -1.96 30.24 -21.15
C PHE A 144 -3.10 31.27 -21.17
N ASP A 145 -3.39 31.89 -20.02
CA ASP A 145 -4.51 32.82 -19.82
C ASP A 145 -5.88 32.18 -20.12
N PHE A 146 -6.08 30.94 -19.67
CA PHE A 146 -7.37 30.25 -19.78
C PHE A 146 -8.32 30.69 -18.66
N GLN A 147 -9.54 31.07 -19.04
CA GLN A 147 -10.56 31.65 -18.15
C GLN A 147 -11.68 30.65 -17.81
N GLY A 148 -11.60 29.40 -18.30
CA GLY A 148 -12.53 28.33 -17.96
C GLY A 148 -12.24 27.70 -16.58
N LEU A 149 -12.96 26.62 -16.26
CA LEU A 149 -12.78 25.87 -15.02
C LEU A 149 -11.36 25.32 -14.90
N SER A 150 -10.70 25.53 -13.77
CA SER A 150 -9.33 25.05 -13.49
C SER A 150 -9.34 24.19 -12.23
N ILE A 151 -9.31 22.87 -12.40
CA ILE A 151 -9.58 21.90 -11.33
C ILE A 151 -8.51 20.82 -11.30
N THR A 152 -7.98 20.58 -10.10
CA THR A 152 -7.18 19.39 -9.80
C THR A 152 -8.04 18.38 -9.06
N ILE A 153 -8.06 17.13 -9.52
CA ILE A 153 -8.91 16.06 -9.01
C ILE A 153 -8.03 14.95 -8.45
N ASN A 154 -8.29 14.58 -7.20
CA ASN A 154 -7.63 13.46 -6.55
C ASN A 154 -8.67 12.47 -6.01
N THR A 155 -8.95 11.45 -6.82
CA THR A 155 -9.72 10.26 -6.42
C THR A 155 -8.82 9.01 -6.44
N ALA A 156 -7.51 9.20 -6.17
CA ALA A 156 -6.46 8.20 -6.27
C ALA A 156 -6.35 7.56 -7.67
N CYS A 157 -6.50 6.25 -7.81
CA CYS A 157 -6.25 5.53 -9.06
C CYS A 157 -7.21 5.89 -10.20
N SER A 158 -8.35 6.52 -9.91
CA SER A 158 -9.34 6.94 -10.90
C SER A 158 -9.25 8.42 -11.29
N SER A 159 -8.31 9.19 -10.73
CA SER A 159 -8.28 10.66 -10.87
C SER A 159 -8.35 11.15 -12.31
N VAL A 160 -7.63 10.54 -13.25
CA VAL A 160 -7.64 10.94 -14.67
C VAL A 160 -8.97 10.64 -15.34
N LEU A 161 -9.60 9.50 -15.01
CA LEU A 161 -10.92 9.17 -15.55
C LEU A 161 -11.99 10.13 -15.04
N VAL A 162 -11.92 10.53 -13.77
CA VAL A 162 -12.82 11.54 -13.19
C VAL A 162 -12.55 12.92 -13.78
N ALA A 163 -11.30 13.27 -14.07
CA ALA A 163 -10.96 14.50 -14.78
C ALA A 163 -11.53 14.53 -16.21
N ILE A 164 -11.42 13.43 -16.95
CA ILE A 164 -12.06 13.27 -18.27
C ILE A 164 -13.57 13.41 -18.16
N ASP A 165 -14.23 12.69 -17.24
CA ASP A 165 -15.68 12.80 -17.09
C ASP A 165 -16.10 14.25 -16.76
N SER A 166 -15.43 14.89 -15.82
CA SER A 166 -15.71 16.29 -15.44
C SER A 166 -15.58 17.24 -16.63
N ALA A 167 -14.51 17.12 -17.41
CA ALA A 167 -14.31 17.92 -18.62
C ALA A 167 -15.39 17.66 -19.67
N CYS A 168 -15.79 16.39 -19.86
CA CYS A 168 -16.86 16.04 -20.77
C CYS A 168 -18.20 16.65 -20.34
N GLN A 169 -18.53 16.62 -19.04
CA GLN A 169 -19.75 17.26 -18.54
C GLN A 169 -19.73 18.78 -18.80
N SER A 170 -18.61 19.46 -18.52
CA SER A 170 -18.48 20.90 -18.78
C SER A 170 -18.60 21.25 -20.28
N LEU A 171 -18.02 20.45 -21.17
CA LEU A 171 -18.18 20.61 -22.62
C LEU A 171 -19.63 20.41 -23.08
N TRP A 172 -20.32 19.37 -22.56
CA TRP A 172 -21.71 19.11 -22.92
C TRP A 172 -22.70 20.13 -22.37
N ASN A 173 -22.36 20.76 -21.25
CA ASN A 173 -23.15 21.84 -20.67
C ASN A 173 -22.88 23.20 -21.34
N GLU A 174 -21.93 23.26 -22.28
CA GLU A 174 -21.47 24.50 -22.91
C GLU A 174 -20.90 25.52 -21.90
N ASP A 175 -20.37 25.03 -20.77
CA ASP A 175 -19.67 25.84 -19.75
C ASP A 175 -18.26 26.24 -20.23
N ILE A 176 -17.69 25.43 -21.14
CA ILE A 176 -16.37 25.60 -21.76
C ILE A 176 -16.43 25.18 -23.24
N CYS A 177 -15.63 25.80 -24.10
CA CYS A 177 -15.54 25.43 -25.52
C CYS A 177 -14.40 24.45 -25.86
N LEU A 178 -13.40 24.36 -24.98
CA LEU A 178 -12.22 23.50 -25.12
C LEU A 178 -11.80 23.02 -23.73
N ALA A 179 -11.28 21.80 -23.63
CA ALA A 179 -10.77 21.26 -22.38
C ALA A 179 -9.37 20.69 -22.55
N LEU A 180 -8.44 21.10 -21.69
CA LEU A 180 -7.16 20.44 -21.49
C LEU A 180 -7.29 19.48 -20.32
N VAL A 181 -7.14 18.19 -20.60
CA VAL A 181 -7.30 17.13 -19.60
C VAL A 181 -6.01 16.34 -19.50
N GLY A 182 -5.52 16.12 -18.28
CA GLY A 182 -4.24 15.45 -18.07
C GLY A 182 -4.17 14.70 -16.75
N GLY A 183 -3.02 14.05 -16.53
CA GLY A 183 -2.71 13.44 -15.25
C GLY A 183 -1.22 13.25 -15.05
N THR A 184 -0.81 13.23 -13.79
CA THR A 184 0.60 13.04 -13.41
C THR A 184 0.73 12.10 -12.22
N HIS A 185 1.79 11.32 -12.25
CA HIS A 185 2.27 10.56 -11.09
C HIS A 185 3.77 10.33 -11.22
N LEU A 186 4.54 10.84 -10.26
CA LEU A 186 5.95 10.52 -10.09
C LEU A 186 6.21 9.98 -8.69
N THR A 187 7.03 8.94 -8.61
CA THR A 187 7.51 8.37 -7.36
C THR A 187 8.94 8.85 -7.14
N PHE A 188 9.17 9.60 -6.05
CA PHE A 188 10.48 10.17 -5.72
C PHE A 188 11.10 9.50 -4.50
N SER A 189 10.24 9.19 -3.53
CA SER A 189 10.63 8.51 -2.31
C SER A 189 10.08 7.11 -2.37
N PRO A 190 10.86 6.14 -1.89
CA PRO A 190 10.36 4.80 -1.84
C PRO A 190 9.42 4.68 -0.57
N VAL A 191 9.10 5.71 0.20
CA VAL A 191 8.70 5.48 1.61
C VAL A 191 7.26 5.04 1.93
N ILE A 192 6.21 5.19 1.11
CA ILE A 192 4.87 4.77 1.62
C ILE A 192 4.70 3.23 1.66
N ALA A 193 5.41 2.49 0.80
CA ALA A 193 5.74 1.06 0.98
C ALA A 193 6.69 0.56 -0.13
N SER A 194 7.78 1.26 -0.40
CA SER A 194 8.76 0.70 -1.32
C SER A 194 9.42 -0.51 -0.74
N ARG A 195 9.91 -1.29 -1.67
CA ARG A 195 10.96 -2.26 -1.47
C ARG A 195 12.22 -1.67 -0.80
N ALA A 196 12.51 -0.37 -0.83
CA ALA A 196 13.67 0.22 -0.13
C ALA A 196 13.44 0.34 1.38
N SER A 197 12.29 0.86 1.82
CA SER A 197 11.92 0.87 3.25
C SER A 197 11.81 -0.56 3.79
N LEU A 198 11.24 -1.48 3.00
CA LEU A 198 11.19 -2.90 3.33
C LEU A 198 12.60 -3.54 3.35
N ASN A 199 13.48 -3.20 2.42
CA ASN A 199 14.87 -3.67 2.41
C ASN A 199 15.65 -3.12 3.60
N ALA A 200 15.42 -1.88 4.03
CA ALA A 200 16.02 -1.32 5.24
C ALA A 200 15.50 -2.00 6.52
N MET A 201 14.25 -2.48 6.51
CA MET A 201 13.69 -3.29 7.60
C MET A 201 14.17 -4.74 7.57
N ARG A 202 14.52 -5.29 6.40
CA ARG A 202 14.90 -6.70 6.23
C ARG A 202 16.03 -7.14 7.18
N PRO A 203 17.18 -6.46 7.31
CA PRO A 203 18.21 -6.83 8.29
C PRO A 203 17.71 -6.78 9.74
N LYS A 204 16.84 -5.81 10.06
CA LYS A 204 16.29 -5.67 11.42
C LYS A 204 15.34 -6.81 11.76
N ILE A 205 14.47 -7.19 10.82
CA ILE A 205 13.56 -8.33 10.97
C ILE A 205 14.36 -9.64 10.99
N GLN A 206 15.37 -9.79 10.13
CA GLN A 206 16.28 -10.93 10.13
C GLN A 206 16.95 -11.10 11.49
N ALA A 207 17.49 -10.03 12.08
CA ALA A 207 18.10 -10.09 13.40
C ALA A 207 17.13 -10.52 14.51
N ILE A 208 15.86 -10.07 14.46
CA ILE A 208 14.82 -10.52 15.39
C ILE A 208 14.52 -12.00 15.18
N VAL A 209 14.38 -12.44 13.93
CA VAL A 209 14.15 -13.84 13.59
C VAL A 209 15.32 -14.70 14.08
N ASP A 210 16.56 -14.30 13.83
CA ASP A 210 17.76 -15.04 14.23
C ASP A 210 17.84 -15.16 15.76
N ASP A 211 17.63 -14.06 16.51
CA ASP A 211 17.60 -14.05 17.98
C ASP A 211 16.48 -14.93 18.54
N LEU A 212 15.28 -14.91 17.93
CA LEU A 212 14.20 -15.81 18.33
C LEU A 212 14.57 -17.27 18.07
N LEU A 213 15.13 -17.62 16.91
CA LEU A 213 15.53 -19.00 16.61
C LEU A 213 16.70 -19.47 17.50
N ASP A 214 17.68 -18.60 17.77
CA ASP A 214 18.85 -18.91 18.61
C ASP A 214 18.46 -19.31 20.03
N ARG A 215 17.42 -18.68 20.60
CA ARG A 215 16.95 -18.97 21.96
C ARG A 215 16.42 -20.40 22.12
N PHE A 216 15.86 -20.97 21.06
CA PHE A 216 15.23 -22.30 21.09
C PHE A 216 16.04 -23.37 20.36
N ALA A 217 17.02 -22.99 19.53
CA ALA A 217 17.88 -23.90 18.80
C ALA A 217 18.56 -24.98 19.68
N PRO A 218 19.07 -24.67 20.90
CA PRO A 218 19.69 -25.69 21.76
C PRO A 218 18.70 -26.68 22.37
N ARG A 219 17.40 -26.36 22.41
CA ARG A 219 16.37 -27.22 23.01
C ARG A 219 15.93 -28.36 22.08
N GLY A 220 16.06 -28.16 20.76
CA GLY A 220 15.53 -29.10 19.76
C GLY A 220 14.00 -29.11 19.66
N GLU A 221 13.32 -28.19 20.32
CA GLU A 221 11.86 -28.04 20.30
C GLU A 221 11.47 -26.57 20.46
N MET A 222 10.32 -26.20 19.89
CA MET A 222 9.79 -24.84 19.92
C MET A 222 8.26 -24.87 19.79
N GLU A 223 7.55 -24.05 20.55
CA GLU A 223 6.12 -23.82 20.36
C GLU A 223 5.93 -22.60 19.45
N ILE A 224 5.68 -22.83 18.16
CA ILE A 224 5.76 -21.77 17.13
C ILE A 224 4.87 -20.57 17.45
N ILE A 225 3.69 -20.76 18.05
CA ILE A 225 2.77 -19.65 18.31
C ILE A 225 3.32 -18.73 19.40
N ALA A 226 3.60 -19.26 20.58
CA ALA A 226 4.05 -18.50 21.74
C ALA A 226 5.50 -18.02 21.62
N ASP A 227 6.40 -18.90 21.16
CA ASP A 227 7.83 -18.66 21.18
C ASP A 227 8.30 -17.81 19.99
N PHE A 228 7.55 -17.79 18.89
CA PHE A 228 7.99 -17.14 17.64
C PHE A 228 6.94 -16.22 17.00
N ALA A 229 5.76 -16.74 16.66
CA ALA A 229 4.75 -16.03 15.89
C ALA A 229 4.08 -14.89 16.67
N THR A 230 4.12 -14.94 18.00
CA THR A 230 3.64 -13.87 18.89
C THR A 230 4.65 -12.72 19.06
N PRO A 231 5.92 -12.96 19.44
CA PRO A 231 6.87 -11.87 19.63
C PRO A 231 7.28 -11.16 18.34
N LEU A 232 7.43 -11.88 17.21
CA LEU A 232 7.92 -11.29 15.95
C LEU A 232 7.10 -10.07 15.45
N PRO A 233 5.78 -10.18 15.21
CA PRO A 233 4.98 -9.04 14.74
C PRO A 233 4.88 -7.92 15.78
N ALA A 234 4.97 -8.23 17.08
CA ALA A 234 5.00 -7.24 18.15
C ALA A 234 6.25 -6.37 18.06
N PHE A 235 7.43 -6.97 17.95
CA PHE A 235 8.67 -6.21 17.76
C PHE A 235 8.64 -5.34 16.50
N ALA A 236 8.10 -5.88 15.39
CA ALA A 236 8.02 -5.14 14.14
C ALA A 236 7.11 -3.91 14.24
N ILE A 237 5.89 -4.07 14.76
CA ILE A 237 4.92 -2.96 14.85
C ILE A 237 5.34 -1.91 15.89
N THR A 238 5.93 -2.31 17.02
CA THR A 238 6.46 -1.38 18.04
C THR A 238 7.44 -0.41 17.41
N LYS A 239 8.39 -0.90 16.59
CA LYS A 239 9.35 -0.05 15.90
C LYS A 239 8.71 0.86 14.85
N ILE A 240 7.77 0.34 14.06
CA ILE A 240 7.10 1.12 13.01
C ILE A 240 6.32 2.29 13.61
N LEU A 241 5.67 2.08 14.75
CA LEU A 241 4.93 3.12 15.45
C LEU A 241 5.85 4.12 16.18
N GLY A 242 7.16 3.85 16.28
CA GLY A 242 8.11 4.67 17.02
C GLY A 242 8.05 4.48 18.53
N LEU A 243 7.43 3.40 19.00
CA LEU A 243 7.23 3.13 20.43
C LEU A 243 8.52 2.58 21.07
N PRO A 244 8.70 2.75 22.39
CA PRO A 244 9.78 2.13 23.14
C PRO A 244 9.75 0.60 22.97
N ILE A 245 10.91 -0.01 22.72
CA ILE A 245 10.97 -1.44 22.36
C ILE A 245 10.48 -2.33 23.51
N GLU A 246 10.69 -1.90 24.75
CA GLU A 246 10.26 -2.52 26.00
C GLU A 246 8.73 -2.68 26.10
N ASP A 247 7.96 -1.85 25.40
CA ASP A 247 6.50 -1.84 25.50
C ASP A 247 5.84 -2.98 24.69
N TYR A 248 6.59 -3.72 23.85
CA TYR A 248 6.03 -4.75 22.97
C TYR A 248 5.23 -5.84 23.71
N GLN A 249 5.63 -6.20 24.94
CA GLN A 249 4.91 -7.19 25.76
C GLN A 249 3.52 -6.68 26.16
N GLN A 250 3.43 -5.40 26.48
CA GLN A 250 2.16 -4.76 26.77
C GLN A 250 1.26 -4.77 25.52
N LEU A 251 1.83 -4.48 24.33
CA LEU A 251 1.09 -4.54 23.06
C LEU A 251 0.55 -5.95 22.76
N ILE A 252 1.33 -7.00 23.05
CA ILE A 252 0.89 -8.40 22.92
C ILE A 252 -0.32 -8.65 23.81
N ARG A 253 -0.22 -8.32 25.11
CA ARG A 253 -1.31 -8.53 26.09
C ARG A 253 -2.61 -7.85 25.64
N TRP A 254 -2.46 -6.62 25.21
CA TRP A 254 -3.52 -5.77 24.69
C TRP A 254 -4.20 -6.35 23.45
N SER A 255 -3.41 -6.71 22.42
CA SER A 255 -3.92 -7.28 21.16
C SER A 255 -4.68 -8.60 21.34
N ALA A 256 -4.20 -9.47 22.23
CA ALA A 256 -4.82 -10.77 22.51
C ALA A 256 -6.24 -10.65 23.05
N LYS A 257 -6.63 -9.48 23.58
CA LYS A 257 -7.92 -9.22 24.19
C LYS A 257 -8.82 -8.28 23.39
N THR A 258 -8.28 -7.50 22.45
CA THR A 258 -9.05 -6.54 21.64
C THR A 258 -9.53 -7.09 20.30
N VAL A 259 -8.95 -8.17 19.76
CA VAL A 259 -9.33 -8.74 18.46
C VAL A 259 -10.73 -9.39 18.45
N PHE A 260 -11.29 -9.65 19.63
CA PHE A 260 -12.62 -10.26 19.80
C PHE A 260 -13.80 -9.33 19.50
N ILE A 261 -13.59 -8.07 19.11
CA ILE A 261 -14.69 -7.18 18.66
C ILE A 261 -15.45 -7.83 17.48
N PHE A 262 -14.78 -8.68 16.70
CA PHE A 262 -15.32 -9.37 15.55
C PHE A 262 -15.98 -10.73 15.86
N ASP A 263 -15.69 -11.34 17.00
CA ASP A 263 -16.20 -12.66 17.39
C ASP A 263 -17.38 -12.50 18.36
N GLN A 264 -18.54 -12.20 17.81
CA GLN A 264 -19.80 -12.10 18.55
C GLN A 264 -20.57 -13.43 18.55
N PRO A 265 -21.30 -13.76 19.63
CA PRO A 265 -21.50 -12.96 20.85
C PRO A 265 -20.38 -13.15 21.90
N VAL A 266 -20.07 -12.09 22.65
CA VAL A 266 -19.19 -12.13 23.86
C VAL A 266 -20.02 -12.04 25.14
N SER A 267 -19.52 -12.58 26.25
CA SER A 267 -20.14 -12.42 27.57
C SER A 267 -20.00 -10.99 28.11
N LEU A 268 -20.86 -10.60 29.06
CA LEU A 268 -20.79 -9.27 29.69
C LEU A 268 -19.46 -9.03 30.41
N GLU A 269 -18.88 -10.05 31.03
CA GLU A 269 -17.58 -9.93 31.70
C GLU A 269 -16.44 -9.74 30.70
N GLU A 270 -16.44 -10.48 29.58
CA GLU A 270 -15.48 -10.26 28.49
C GLU A 270 -15.62 -8.85 27.89
N TYR A 271 -16.85 -8.36 27.72
CA TYR A 271 -17.10 -7.00 27.24
C TYR A 271 -16.57 -5.92 28.19
N LYS A 272 -16.73 -6.09 29.51
CA LYS A 272 -16.15 -5.17 30.50
C LYS A 272 -14.62 -5.19 30.47
N GLU A 273 -14.02 -6.37 30.41
CA GLU A 273 -12.56 -6.53 30.31
C GLU A 273 -12.03 -5.82 29.04
N GLN A 274 -12.68 -6.03 27.90
CA GLN A 274 -12.35 -5.37 26.63
C GLN A 274 -12.42 -3.85 26.72
N ASN A 275 -13.49 -3.30 27.31
CA ASN A 275 -13.63 -1.86 27.48
C ASN A 275 -12.54 -1.27 28.38
N GLN A 276 -12.19 -1.97 29.47
CA GLN A 276 -11.11 -1.52 30.35
C GLN A 276 -9.78 -1.46 29.60
N ILE A 277 -9.48 -2.46 28.78
CA ILE A 277 -8.28 -2.50 27.94
C ILE A 277 -8.29 -1.37 26.91
N LEU A 278 -9.42 -1.08 26.27
CA LEU A 278 -9.54 0.03 25.32
C LEU A 278 -9.29 1.40 25.98
N ILE A 279 -9.74 1.58 27.22
CA ILE A 279 -9.45 2.79 28.00
C ILE A 279 -7.95 2.93 28.26
N GLU A 280 -7.29 1.84 28.66
CA GLU A 280 -5.83 1.81 28.87
C GLU A 280 -5.05 2.09 27.59
N HIS A 281 -5.43 1.47 26.47
CA HIS A 281 -4.88 1.75 25.14
C HIS A 281 -4.96 3.24 24.82
N ARG A 282 -6.17 3.80 24.92
CA ARG A 282 -6.41 5.20 24.55
C ARG A 282 -5.56 6.13 25.41
N ALA A 283 -5.46 5.88 26.71
CA ALA A 283 -4.63 6.66 27.62
C ALA A 283 -3.14 6.59 27.23
N TYR A 284 -2.62 5.40 26.94
CA TYR A 284 -1.23 5.22 26.51
C TYR A 284 -0.94 5.94 25.19
N PHE A 285 -1.78 5.76 24.17
CA PHE A 285 -1.56 6.41 22.86
C PHE A 285 -1.74 7.92 22.93
N ALA A 286 -2.68 8.44 23.72
CA ALA A 286 -2.80 9.88 23.95
C ALA A 286 -1.52 10.45 24.58
N GLN A 287 -0.94 9.75 25.56
CA GLN A 287 0.35 10.13 26.14
C GLN A 287 1.45 10.15 25.08
N LYS A 288 1.55 9.10 24.24
CA LYS A 288 2.58 9.01 23.19
C LYS A 288 2.42 10.05 22.10
N VAL A 289 1.20 10.35 21.68
CA VAL A 289 0.93 11.45 20.73
C VAL A 289 1.36 12.79 21.33
N ALA A 290 1.00 13.07 22.58
CA ALA A 290 1.39 14.31 23.25
C ALA A 290 2.91 14.41 23.52
N GLU A 291 3.58 13.27 23.72
CA GLU A 291 5.04 13.16 23.83
C GLU A 291 5.70 13.46 22.48
N TYR A 292 5.27 12.80 21.40
CA TYR A 292 5.89 12.94 20.07
C TYR A 292 5.56 14.23 19.33
N LYS A 293 4.52 14.97 19.72
CA LYS A 293 4.33 16.37 19.33
C LYS A 293 5.39 17.29 19.92
N ARG A 294 5.93 16.96 21.10
CA ARG A 294 6.97 17.74 21.79
C ARG A 294 8.38 17.27 21.47
N GLN A 295 8.54 15.96 21.27
CA GLN A 295 9.82 15.29 21.01
C GLN A 295 9.63 14.32 19.84
N PRO A 296 9.70 14.82 18.59
CA PRO A 296 9.48 13.98 17.42
C PRO A 296 10.53 12.88 17.27
N ASN A 297 10.13 11.79 16.62
CA ASN A 297 10.99 10.68 16.23
C ASN A 297 10.61 10.17 14.83
N ASP A 298 11.35 9.17 14.33
CA ASP A 298 11.13 8.66 12.98
C ASP A 298 9.92 7.72 12.84
N GLY A 299 9.16 7.48 13.90
CA GLY A 299 8.04 6.54 13.93
C GLY A 299 6.74 7.11 13.38
N LEU A 300 5.85 6.21 12.95
CA LEU A 300 4.57 6.57 12.32
C LEU A 300 3.70 7.48 13.19
N ILE A 301 3.65 7.25 14.52
CA ILE A 301 2.83 8.09 15.41
C ILE A 301 3.35 9.53 15.41
N SER A 302 4.68 9.71 15.44
CA SER A 302 5.29 11.04 15.39
C SER A 302 5.06 11.72 14.05
N GLN A 303 5.18 10.98 12.94
CA GLN A 303 4.90 11.49 11.60
C GLN A 303 3.44 11.95 11.46
N LEU A 304 2.47 11.14 11.89
CA LEU A 304 1.05 11.48 11.84
C LEU A 304 0.72 12.67 12.77
N ALA A 305 1.31 12.72 13.96
CA ALA A 305 1.03 13.76 14.95
C ALA A 305 1.63 15.12 14.62
N ASN A 306 2.69 15.16 13.81
CA ASN A 306 3.37 16.38 13.37
C ASN A 306 3.10 16.71 11.90
N TYR A 307 2.18 16.01 11.25
CA TYR A 307 1.79 16.27 9.87
C TYR A 307 1.01 17.59 9.80
N ASN A 308 1.62 18.60 9.17
CA ASN A 308 1.08 19.96 9.10
C ASN A 308 0.37 20.21 7.77
N ASP A 309 -0.83 19.65 7.62
CA ASP A 309 -1.79 20.01 6.58
C ASP A 309 -3.16 20.23 7.22
N ASN A 310 -3.67 21.46 7.22
CA ASN A 310 -4.93 21.80 7.90
C ASN A 310 -6.18 21.10 7.32
N ILE A 311 -6.09 20.51 6.12
CA ILE A 311 -7.21 19.83 5.46
C ILE A 311 -7.10 18.31 5.62
N ASN A 312 -5.89 17.77 5.57
CA ASN A 312 -5.64 16.32 5.58
C ASN A 312 -5.04 15.77 6.88
N ALA A 313 -4.71 16.64 7.85
CA ALA A 313 -4.21 16.19 9.14
C ALA A 313 -5.28 15.38 9.89
N LEU A 314 -4.86 14.21 10.38
CA LEU A 314 -5.68 13.41 11.27
C LEU A 314 -5.83 14.11 12.62
N THR A 315 -7.04 14.07 13.16
CA THR A 315 -7.29 14.46 14.55
C THR A 315 -6.52 13.53 15.50
N GLU A 316 -6.28 14.01 16.72
CA GLU A 316 -5.61 13.20 17.74
C GLU A 316 -6.36 11.88 18.01
N ASP A 317 -7.69 11.92 18.02
CA ASP A 317 -8.52 10.72 18.15
C ASP A 317 -8.35 9.76 16.96
N GLU A 318 -8.27 10.26 15.73
CA GLU A 318 -8.02 9.42 14.56
C GLU A 318 -6.63 8.78 14.59
N ILE A 319 -5.60 9.49 15.04
CA ILE A 319 -4.24 8.94 15.20
C ILE A 319 -4.23 7.84 16.26
N ILE A 320 -4.88 8.08 17.41
CA ILE A 320 -5.00 7.09 18.48
C ILE A 320 -5.77 5.86 17.98
N SER A 321 -6.95 6.04 17.39
CA SER A 321 -7.77 4.95 16.85
C SER A 321 -7.03 4.16 15.78
N THR A 322 -6.31 4.83 14.89
CA THR A 322 -5.48 4.18 13.85
C THR A 322 -4.35 3.37 14.48
N SER A 323 -3.65 3.90 15.48
CA SER A 323 -2.57 3.19 16.19
C SER A 323 -3.07 1.93 16.88
N ILE A 324 -4.22 2.01 17.55
CA ILE A 324 -4.88 0.87 18.20
C ILE A 324 -5.27 -0.18 17.16
N LEU A 325 -5.87 0.24 16.03
CA LEU A 325 -6.28 -0.66 14.95
C LEU A 325 -5.08 -1.39 14.34
N LEU A 326 -3.98 -0.68 14.06
CA LEU A 326 -2.78 -1.28 13.48
C LEU A 326 -2.19 -2.35 14.40
N ILE A 327 -2.13 -2.12 15.71
CA ILE A 327 -1.62 -3.11 16.67
C ILE A 327 -2.55 -4.32 16.78
N ALA A 328 -3.85 -4.09 16.93
CA ALA A 328 -4.80 -5.20 17.08
C ALA A 328 -4.79 -6.10 15.84
N THR A 329 -4.78 -5.51 14.66
CA THR A 329 -4.87 -6.25 13.39
C THR A 329 -3.54 -6.86 12.93
N SER A 330 -2.39 -6.28 13.30
CA SER A 330 -1.07 -6.79 12.89
C SER A 330 -0.62 -8.07 13.61
N GLN A 331 -1.28 -8.45 14.70
CA GLN A 331 -0.85 -9.57 15.53
C GLN A 331 -1.48 -10.89 15.07
N GLU A 332 -2.80 -10.99 15.11
CA GLU A 332 -3.50 -12.26 14.94
C GLU A 332 -3.47 -12.77 13.49
N SER A 333 -3.58 -11.86 12.52
CA SER A 333 -3.44 -12.20 11.10
C SER A 333 -2.03 -12.71 10.77
N MET A 334 -1.00 -12.14 11.41
CA MET A 334 0.39 -12.55 11.24
C MET A 334 0.70 -13.90 11.88
N LYS A 335 0.19 -14.13 13.10
CA LYS A 335 0.27 -15.44 13.75
C LYS A 335 -0.33 -16.53 12.87
N GLY A 336 -1.52 -16.27 12.31
CA GLY A 336 -2.17 -17.18 11.38
C GLY A 336 -1.35 -17.41 10.12
N LEU A 337 -0.84 -16.34 9.47
CA LEU A 337 -0.10 -16.48 8.21
C LEU A 337 1.16 -17.32 8.37
N LEU A 338 1.93 -17.04 9.43
CA LEU A 338 3.17 -17.74 9.71
C LEU A 338 2.91 -19.20 10.10
N SER A 339 2.00 -19.44 11.04
CA SER A 339 1.76 -20.78 11.59
C SER A 339 1.01 -21.69 10.62
N ASN A 340 0.00 -21.20 9.90
CA ASN A 340 -0.69 -21.96 8.87
C ASN A 340 0.26 -22.27 7.71
N GLY A 341 1.09 -21.30 7.31
CA GLY A 341 2.10 -21.49 6.27
C GLY A 341 3.12 -22.57 6.64
N LEU A 342 3.67 -22.52 7.86
CA LEU A 342 4.57 -23.55 8.36
C LEU A 342 3.88 -24.91 8.46
N LEU A 343 2.66 -24.97 9.03
CA LEU A 343 1.90 -26.22 9.13
C LEU A 343 1.65 -26.84 7.74
N ALA A 344 1.31 -26.02 6.74
CA ALA A 344 1.11 -26.47 5.37
C ALA A 344 2.39 -27.08 4.79
N LEU A 345 3.57 -26.50 5.04
CA LEU A 345 4.84 -27.08 4.65
C LEU A 345 5.13 -28.39 5.39
N LEU A 346 4.94 -28.44 6.72
CA LEU A 346 5.21 -29.61 7.55
C LEU A 346 4.31 -30.82 7.20
N LYS A 347 3.08 -30.56 6.73
CA LYS A 347 2.18 -31.61 6.23
C LYS A 347 2.52 -32.12 4.83
N HIS A 348 3.37 -31.41 4.09
CA HIS A 348 3.77 -31.75 2.72
C HIS A 348 5.31 -31.77 2.62
N PRO A 349 5.97 -32.88 3.00
CA PRO A 349 7.43 -32.96 3.05
C PRO A 349 8.13 -32.57 1.73
N GLN A 350 7.50 -32.87 0.58
CA GLN A 350 8.00 -32.47 -0.74
C GLN A 350 8.02 -30.94 -0.91
N SER A 351 6.99 -30.25 -0.41
CA SER A 351 6.92 -28.80 -0.41
C SER A 351 7.97 -28.19 0.52
N LEU A 352 8.15 -28.76 1.72
CA LEU A 352 9.20 -28.33 2.65
C LEU A 352 10.61 -28.46 2.04
N GLU A 353 10.88 -29.58 1.37
CA GLU A 353 12.14 -29.81 0.65
C GLU A 353 12.30 -28.83 -0.53
N TYR A 354 11.24 -28.54 -1.27
CA TYR A 354 11.27 -27.54 -2.34
C TYR A 354 11.68 -26.16 -1.81
N VAL A 355 11.09 -25.71 -0.68
CA VAL A 355 11.45 -24.42 -0.06
C VAL A 355 12.92 -24.42 0.33
N ARG A 356 13.44 -25.53 0.86
CA ARG A 356 14.86 -25.68 1.22
C ARG A 356 15.79 -25.56 0.03
N GLN A 357 15.45 -26.20 -1.09
CA GLN A 357 16.26 -26.18 -2.30
C GLN A 357 16.14 -24.86 -3.08
N ASN A 358 15.06 -24.10 -2.87
CA ASN A 358 14.74 -22.90 -3.63
C ASN A 358 14.49 -21.67 -2.74
N PRO A 359 15.44 -21.28 -1.84
CA PRO A 359 15.23 -20.16 -0.92
C PRO A 359 15.01 -18.81 -1.63
N GLY A 360 15.48 -18.69 -2.88
CA GLY A 360 15.24 -17.52 -3.74
C GLY A 360 13.80 -17.38 -4.25
N ASN A 361 12.97 -18.45 -4.20
CA ASN A 361 11.57 -18.42 -4.61
C ASN A 361 10.60 -18.08 -3.47
N ILE A 362 11.12 -17.62 -2.32
CA ILE A 362 10.33 -17.44 -1.10
C ILE A 362 9.16 -16.47 -1.27
N GLU A 363 9.31 -15.45 -2.11
CA GLU A 363 8.22 -14.49 -2.40
C GLU A 363 6.99 -15.22 -2.94
N ASN A 364 7.18 -16.12 -3.91
CA ASN A 364 6.07 -16.87 -4.49
C ASN A 364 5.57 -17.99 -3.57
N ILE A 365 6.45 -18.60 -2.79
CA ILE A 365 6.07 -19.59 -1.77
C ILE A 365 5.09 -18.96 -0.78
N VAL A 366 5.38 -17.75 -0.29
CA VAL A 366 4.49 -17.05 0.65
C VAL A 366 3.15 -16.69 0.02
N GLU A 367 3.10 -16.27 -1.25
CA GLU A 367 1.82 -16.04 -1.94
C GLU A 367 0.99 -17.31 -2.06
N GLU A 368 1.61 -18.44 -2.37
CA GLU A 368 0.90 -19.72 -2.48
C GLU A 368 0.42 -20.23 -1.12
N LEU A 369 1.22 -20.07 -0.05
CA LEU A 369 0.81 -20.41 1.31
C LEU A 369 -0.35 -19.52 1.77
N LEU A 370 -0.31 -18.23 1.45
CA LEU A 370 -1.39 -17.29 1.76
C LEU A 370 -2.68 -17.67 1.02
N ARG A 371 -2.58 -18.07 -0.25
CA ARG A 371 -3.73 -18.60 -1.01
C ARG A 371 -4.26 -19.88 -0.36
N TYR A 372 -3.38 -20.83 -0.06
CA TYR A 372 -3.72 -22.17 0.38
C TYR A 372 -4.36 -22.23 1.78
N ASP A 373 -3.95 -21.38 2.72
CA ASP A 373 -4.58 -21.32 4.05
C ASP A 373 -4.57 -19.88 4.61
N SER A 374 -5.43 -19.04 4.03
CA SER A 374 -5.55 -17.63 4.41
C SER A 374 -5.98 -17.46 5.87
N PRO A 375 -5.30 -16.61 6.67
CA PRO A 375 -5.71 -16.38 8.06
C PRO A 375 -7.08 -15.74 8.20
N ILE A 376 -7.45 -14.83 7.29
CA ILE A 376 -8.76 -14.18 7.29
C ILE A 376 -9.67 -14.91 6.30
N GLN A 377 -10.78 -15.45 6.80
CA GLN A 377 -11.65 -16.33 6.04
C GLN A 377 -12.78 -15.61 5.31
N TYR A 378 -13.29 -14.50 5.86
CA TYR A 378 -14.30 -13.70 5.18
C TYR A 378 -14.22 -12.21 5.54
N VAL A 379 -14.85 -11.40 4.68
CA VAL A 379 -15.15 -9.99 4.93
C VAL A 379 -16.63 -9.74 4.68
N SER A 380 -17.22 -8.77 5.39
CA SER A 380 -18.60 -8.35 5.16
C SER A 380 -18.66 -6.99 4.46
N ARG A 381 -19.71 -6.77 3.66
CA ARG A 381 -20.06 -5.49 3.04
C ARG A 381 -21.55 -5.23 3.28
N ARG A 382 -21.93 -3.97 3.34
CA ARG A 382 -23.34 -3.56 3.40
C ARG A 382 -23.70 -2.89 2.07
N ALA A 383 -24.74 -3.38 1.41
CA ALA A 383 -25.22 -2.79 0.16
C ALA A 383 -25.71 -1.34 0.41
N ILE A 384 -25.24 -0.39 -0.39
CA ILE A 384 -25.65 1.02 -0.29
C ILE A 384 -26.87 1.33 -1.18
N GLU A 385 -27.15 0.44 -2.12
CA GLU A 385 -28.26 0.48 -3.08
C GLU A 385 -28.62 -0.97 -3.44
N ASP A 386 -29.74 -1.15 -4.15
CA ASP A 386 -30.13 -2.44 -4.70
C ASP A 386 -29.17 -2.82 -5.84
N VAL A 387 -28.53 -3.99 -5.76
CA VAL A 387 -27.54 -4.45 -6.73
C VAL A 387 -27.80 -5.89 -7.13
N GLU A 388 -27.68 -6.19 -8.42
CA GLU A 388 -27.76 -7.56 -8.93
C GLU A 388 -26.36 -8.19 -8.98
N VAL A 389 -26.17 -9.34 -8.32
CA VAL A 389 -24.94 -10.13 -8.35
C VAL A 389 -25.29 -11.58 -8.69
N SER A 390 -24.75 -12.07 -9.81
CA SER A 390 -24.98 -13.45 -10.29
C SER A 390 -26.46 -13.85 -10.36
N GLY A 391 -27.32 -12.95 -10.86
CA GLY A 391 -28.76 -13.19 -10.99
C GLY A 391 -29.56 -13.10 -9.68
N LYS A 392 -28.95 -12.64 -8.58
CA LYS A 392 -29.64 -12.37 -7.31
C LYS A 392 -29.60 -10.89 -6.99
N ILE A 393 -30.74 -10.35 -6.57
CA ILE A 393 -30.85 -8.98 -6.08
C ILE A 393 -30.45 -8.97 -4.61
N ILE A 394 -29.51 -8.09 -4.27
CA ILE A 394 -29.10 -7.75 -2.91
C ILE A 394 -29.68 -6.37 -2.64
N HIS A 395 -30.56 -6.27 -1.66
CA HIS A 395 -31.25 -5.02 -1.38
C HIS A 395 -30.39 -4.07 -0.54
N ARG A 396 -30.64 -2.76 -0.70
CA ARG A 396 -30.01 -1.73 0.11
C ARG A 396 -30.11 -2.05 1.61
N GLY A 397 -28.98 -1.97 2.30
CA GLY A 397 -28.87 -2.23 3.74
C GLY A 397 -28.60 -3.68 4.11
N GLU A 398 -28.76 -4.63 3.17
CA GLU A 398 -28.40 -6.02 3.41
C GLU A 398 -26.89 -6.21 3.52
N TYR A 399 -26.48 -7.19 4.32
CA TYR A 399 -25.08 -7.58 4.46
C TYR A 399 -24.74 -8.73 3.52
N VAL A 400 -23.62 -8.60 2.83
CA VAL A 400 -23.02 -9.63 1.98
C VAL A 400 -21.74 -10.10 2.66
N VAL A 401 -21.60 -11.41 2.82
CA VAL A 401 -20.38 -12.04 3.33
C VAL A 401 -19.61 -12.65 2.17
N ILE A 402 -18.36 -12.22 2.01
CA ILE A 402 -17.45 -12.70 0.96
C ILE A 402 -16.44 -13.63 1.63
N TYR A 403 -16.52 -14.92 1.33
CA TYR A 403 -15.63 -15.94 1.86
C TYR A 403 -14.31 -15.98 1.08
N LEU A 404 -13.33 -15.18 1.50
CA LEU A 404 -12.00 -15.10 0.91
C LEU A 404 -11.31 -16.47 0.83
N GLY A 405 -11.41 -17.28 1.89
CA GLY A 405 -10.85 -18.62 1.93
C GLY A 405 -11.46 -19.54 0.85
N ALA A 406 -12.75 -19.41 0.59
CA ALA A 406 -13.42 -20.18 -0.47
C ALA A 406 -12.98 -19.70 -1.87
N VAL A 407 -12.89 -18.38 -2.07
CA VAL A 407 -12.43 -17.81 -3.36
C VAL A 407 -11.00 -18.24 -3.68
N ASN A 408 -10.12 -18.32 -2.68
CA ASN A 408 -8.76 -18.80 -2.86
C ASN A 408 -8.67 -20.30 -3.20
N HIS A 409 -9.78 -21.03 -3.09
CA HIS A 409 -9.93 -22.42 -3.48
C HIS A 409 -10.92 -22.64 -4.63
N ASP A 410 -11.30 -21.58 -5.34
CA ASP A 410 -12.22 -21.67 -6.47
C ASP A 410 -11.57 -22.41 -7.65
N PRO A 411 -12.11 -23.57 -8.08
CA PRO A 411 -11.55 -24.35 -9.19
C PRO A 411 -11.71 -23.68 -10.56
N GLU A 412 -12.64 -22.72 -10.71
CA GLU A 412 -12.78 -21.94 -11.94
C GLU A 412 -11.63 -20.94 -12.09
N TYR A 413 -11.09 -20.46 -10.96
CA TYR A 413 -9.98 -19.52 -10.95
C TYR A 413 -8.60 -20.20 -10.79
N PHE A 414 -8.47 -21.19 -9.90
CA PHE A 414 -7.24 -21.92 -9.62
C PHE A 414 -7.37 -23.39 -10.01
N SER A 415 -6.51 -23.88 -10.91
CA SER A 415 -6.45 -25.31 -11.28
C SER A 415 -5.96 -26.17 -10.11
N ASN A 416 -6.63 -27.25 -9.71
CA ASN A 416 -6.23 -28.07 -8.53
C ASN A 416 -5.99 -27.24 -7.24
N PRO A 417 -6.99 -26.47 -6.77
CA PRO A 417 -6.79 -25.47 -5.71
C PRO A 417 -6.36 -26.06 -4.35
N GLN A 418 -6.63 -27.35 -4.15
CA GLN A 418 -6.31 -28.11 -2.93
C GLN A 418 -4.85 -28.58 -2.85
N GLN A 419 -4.02 -28.28 -3.85
CA GLN A 419 -2.60 -28.62 -3.85
C GLN A 419 -1.75 -27.35 -3.74
N LEU A 420 -0.66 -27.45 -2.97
CA LEU A 420 0.40 -26.44 -2.97
C LEU A 420 1.15 -26.50 -4.30
N ASP A 421 1.13 -25.40 -5.03
CA ASP A 421 1.85 -25.25 -6.29
C ASP A 421 2.61 -23.90 -6.31
N PHE A 422 3.91 -23.97 -6.05
CA PHE A 422 4.79 -22.80 -6.03
C PHE A 422 5.15 -22.25 -7.42
N SER A 423 4.57 -22.80 -8.49
CA SER A 423 4.63 -22.23 -9.84
C SER A 423 3.46 -21.29 -10.15
N ARG A 424 2.40 -21.27 -9.32
CA ARG A 424 1.28 -20.34 -9.51
C ARG A 424 1.74 -18.89 -9.46
N ARG A 425 1.17 -18.07 -10.34
CA ARG A 425 1.38 -16.62 -10.41
C ARG A 425 0.08 -15.81 -10.36
N LYS A 426 -1.08 -16.48 -10.33
CA LYS A 426 -2.38 -15.80 -10.23
C LYS A 426 -2.54 -15.16 -8.85
N PRO A 427 -3.07 -13.93 -8.76
CA PRO A 427 -3.25 -13.24 -7.49
C PRO A 427 -4.31 -13.94 -6.63
N ASN A 428 -4.09 -13.94 -5.31
CA ASN A 428 -5.03 -14.42 -4.30
C ASN A 428 -5.68 -13.23 -3.56
N LEU A 429 -6.74 -13.49 -2.81
CA LEU A 429 -7.45 -12.48 -2.03
C LEU A 429 -7.14 -12.55 -0.53
N GLY A 430 -6.01 -13.15 -0.12
CA GLY A 430 -5.64 -13.27 1.29
C GLY A 430 -5.46 -11.92 2.01
N PHE A 431 -5.21 -10.84 1.24
CA PHE A 431 -5.15 -9.45 1.73
C PHE A 431 -6.38 -8.60 1.37
N GLY A 432 -7.46 -9.23 0.89
CA GLY A 432 -8.68 -8.56 0.44
C GLY A 432 -8.54 -7.93 -0.95
N GLY A 433 -9.26 -6.83 -1.19
CA GLY A 433 -9.23 -6.08 -2.47
C GLY A 433 -9.93 -4.72 -2.37
N GLY A 434 -9.73 -3.88 -3.40
CA GLY A 434 -10.33 -2.56 -3.52
C GLY A 434 -9.70 -1.52 -2.58
N LEU A 435 -10.47 -0.49 -2.20
CA LEU A 435 -10.02 0.61 -1.32
C LEU A 435 -9.53 0.15 0.06
N HIS A 436 -9.98 -1.01 0.52
CA HIS A 436 -9.59 -1.61 1.80
C HIS A 436 -8.57 -2.75 1.63
N TYR A 437 -7.77 -2.73 0.58
CA TYR A 437 -6.65 -3.66 0.44
C TYR A 437 -5.67 -3.49 1.61
N CYS A 438 -5.15 -4.60 2.13
CA CYS A 438 -4.43 -4.59 3.41
C CYS A 438 -3.22 -3.64 3.42
N VAL A 439 -3.25 -2.64 4.30
CA VAL A 439 -2.15 -1.68 4.48
C VAL A 439 -0.84 -2.35 4.95
N GLY A 440 -0.95 -3.43 5.75
CA GLY A 440 0.20 -4.15 6.30
C GLY A 440 0.80 -5.22 5.39
N MET A 441 0.28 -5.41 4.17
CA MET A 441 0.59 -6.57 3.32
C MET A 441 2.08 -6.75 3.03
N PHE A 442 2.82 -5.66 2.87
CA PHE A 442 4.23 -5.69 2.50
C PHE A 442 5.10 -6.15 3.67
N LEU A 443 4.83 -5.60 4.86
CA LEU A 443 5.49 -6.00 6.09
C LEU A 443 5.14 -7.45 6.45
N ALA A 444 3.88 -7.85 6.25
CA ALA A 444 3.43 -9.21 6.50
C ALA A 444 4.19 -10.23 5.66
N ARG A 445 4.27 -9.99 4.35
CA ARG A 445 5.06 -10.80 3.41
C ARG A 445 6.53 -10.87 3.83
N LEU A 446 7.14 -9.72 4.11
CA LEU A 446 8.56 -9.66 4.46
C LEU A 446 8.89 -10.50 5.71
N GLN A 447 8.10 -10.37 6.78
CA GLN A 447 8.30 -11.12 8.01
C GLN A 447 8.19 -12.63 7.79
N VAL A 448 7.18 -13.08 7.05
CA VAL A 448 6.94 -14.51 6.81
C VAL A 448 7.98 -15.09 5.87
N GLN A 449 8.41 -14.34 4.85
CA GLN A 449 9.50 -14.74 3.95
C GLN A 449 10.79 -14.99 4.74
N ILE A 450 11.18 -14.04 5.59
CA ILE A 450 12.39 -14.15 6.42
C ILE A 450 12.27 -15.32 7.40
N ALA A 451 11.15 -15.40 8.12
CA ALA A 451 10.92 -16.42 9.13
C ALA A 451 10.94 -17.85 8.54
N LEU A 452 10.18 -18.09 7.47
CA LEU A 452 10.09 -19.42 6.88
C LEU A 452 11.43 -19.84 6.24
N ASN A 453 12.11 -18.95 5.51
CA ASN A 453 13.43 -19.28 4.99
C ASN A 453 14.41 -19.60 6.12
N ALA A 454 14.48 -18.77 7.17
CA ALA A 454 15.39 -18.98 8.28
C ALA A 454 15.11 -20.30 9.00
N MET A 455 13.84 -20.59 9.32
CA MET A 455 13.45 -21.85 9.98
C MET A 455 13.80 -23.09 9.16
N VAL A 456 13.43 -23.11 7.87
CA VAL A 456 13.61 -24.29 7.01
C VAL A 456 15.08 -24.57 6.69
N GLN A 457 15.90 -23.51 6.60
CA GLN A 457 17.35 -23.64 6.39
C GLN A 457 18.07 -24.05 7.68
N ARG A 458 17.69 -23.48 8.82
CA ARG A 458 18.36 -23.73 10.11
C ARG A 458 18.00 -25.07 10.73
N PHE A 459 16.79 -25.55 10.48
CA PHE A 459 16.28 -26.81 11.04
C PHE A 459 15.82 -27.75 9.91
N PRO A 460 16.77 -28.46 9.24
CA PRO A 460 16.45 -29.31 8.09
C PRO A 460 15.52 -30.50 8.40
N ASP A 461 15.47 -30.93 9.66
CA ASP A 461 14.63 -32.03 10.13
C ASP A 461 13.41 -31.55 10.94
N ILE A 462 13.06 -30.26 10.84
CA ILE A 462 11.88 -29.71 11.51
C ILE A 462 10.62 -30.48 11.16
N CYS A 463 9.91 -30.94 12.19
CA CYS A 463 8.66 -31.68 12.06
C CYS A 463 7.71 -31.37 13.23
N LEU A 464 6.44 -31.76 13.07
CA LEU A 464 5.44 -31.60 14.12
C LEU A 464 5.81 -32.44 15.35
N ASN A 465 5.67 -31.85 16.53
CA ASN A 465 5.77 -32.53 17.82
C ASN A 465 4.38 -32.78 18.45
N THR A 466 3.36 -32.89 17.60
CA THR A 466 1.98 -33.20 17.99
C THR A 466 1.24 -33.88 16.84
N ASP A 467 0.35 -34.81 17.18
CA ASP A 467 -0.62 -35.38 16.23
C ASP A 467 -1.96 -34.64 16.25
N LYS A 468 -2.15 -33.72 17.21
CA LYS A 468 -3.39 -32.96 17.41
C LYS A 468 -3.16 -31.48 17.13
N LEU A 469 -4.04 -30.92 16.30
CA LEU A 469 -4.08 -29.49 16.00
C LEU A 469 -5.25 -28.87 16.74
N ASP A 470 -4.98 -27.85 17.54
CA ASP A 470 -6.01 -27.06 18.22
C ASP A 470 -6.15 -25.70 17.53
N TRP A 471 -7.36 -25.38 17.11
CA TRP A 471 -7.68 -24.16 16.37
C TRP A 471 -8.42 -23.17 17.28
N CYS A 472 -8.19 -21.89 17.07
CA CYS A 472 -8.98 -20.86 17.73
C CYS A 472 -10.44 -20.94 17.27
N ASP A 473 -11.37 -20.81 18.21
CA ASP A 473 -12.79 -20.68 17.91
C ASP A 473 -13.05 -19.22 17.50
N SER A 474 -12.94 -18.96 16.21
CA SER A 474 -13.16 -17.64 15.62
C SER A 474 -13.93 -17.80 14.32
N LYS A 475 -14.87 -16.89 14.09
CA LYS A 475 -15.67 -16.91 12.85
C LYS A 475 -14.88 -16.33 11.69
N ILE A 476 -14.00 -15.37 11.96
CA ILE A 476 -13.28 -14.61 10.93
C ILE A 476 -11.87 -15.12 10.72
N SER A 477 -11.18 -15.53 11.79
CA SER A 477 -9.77 -15.90 11.74
C SER A 477 -9.59 -17.41 11.81
N ARG A 478 -8.82 -17.96 10.87
CA ARG A 478 -8.37 -19.35 10.87
C ARG A 478 -6.93 -19.39 11.35
N ARG A 479 -6.73 -19.73 12.62
CA ARG A 479 -5.41 -19.78 13.27
C ARG A 479 -5.32 -20.89 14.31
N LEU A 480 -4.10 -21.39 14.50
CA LEU A 480 -3.78 -22.38 15.52
C LEU A 480 -3.63 -21.72 16.90
N LYS A 481 -4.07 -22.42 17.96
CA LYS A 481 -3.76 -22.05 19.34
C LYS A 481 -2.32 -22.38 19.71
N THR A 482 -1.84 -23.52 19.23
CA THR A 482 -0.48 -24.02 19.44
C THR A 482 0.00 -24.77 18.20
N LEU A 483 1.31 -24.76 17.98
CA LEU A 483 2.01 -25.50 16.93
C LEU A 483 3.39 -25.92 17.45
N PRO A 484 3.46 -26.97 18.28
CA PRO A 484 4.73 -27.49 18.77
C PRO A 484 5.49 -28.21 17.65
N VAL A 485 6.76 -27.88 17.49
CA VAL A 485 7.68 -28.51 16.54
C VAL A 485 8.90 -29.05 17.25
N LYS A 486 9.58 -30.01 16.61
CA LYS A 486 10.87 -30.56 17.04
C LYS A 486 11.85 -30.60 15.87
N PHE A 487 13.13 -30.55 16.18
CA PHE A 487 14.25 -30.57 15.24
C PHE A 487 15.54 -30.98 15.97
N THR A 488 16.59 -31.32 15.23
CA THR A 488 17.90 -31.61 15.82
C THR A 488 18.45 -30.36 16.50
N PRO A 489 18.84 -30.42 17.79
CA PRO A 489 19.43 -29.27 18.49
C PRO A 489 20.65 -28.72 17.75
N VAL A 490 20.72 -27.39 17.65
CA VAL A 490 21.86 -26.67 17.07
C VAL A 490 22.52 -25.86 18.19
N ALA A 491 23.84 -26.00 18.31
CA ALA A 491 24.64 -25.41 19.39
C ALA A 491 24.86 -23.90 19.23
#